data_AF-A0A9X2JLF5-F1
#
_entry.id   AF-A0A9X2JLF5-F1
#
_cell.length_a   1.000
_cell.length_b   1.000
_cell.length_c   1.000
_cell.angle_alpha   90.00
_cell.angle_beta   90.00
_cell.angle_gamma   90.00
#
_symmetry.space_group_name_H-M   'P 1'
#
loop_
_entity.id
_entity.type
_entity.pdbx_description
1 polymer ?
#
loop_
_entity_poly.entity_id
_entity_poly.type
_entity_poly.pdbx_seq_one_letter_code
_entity_poly.pdbx_strand_id
1 'polypeptide(L)' 'MNSYLKEFRKKKGLKQQEMADVLQISYSHYVKLENDFVNPSFELLKRIKEKYKDFNVNRLFK' A
#
# COMPACT_ATOMS: atom_id res chain seq x y z
N MET A 1 3.17 -3.35 14.20
CA MET A 1 2.65 -4.26 13.15
C MET A 1 1.28 -3.78 12.61
N ASN A 2 1.15 -2.48 12.37
CA ASN A 2 0.00 -1.84 11.71
C ASN A 2 0.61 -0.85 10.71
N SER A 3 1.07 -1.36 9.56
CA SER A 3 1.54 -0.47 8.51
C SER A 3 0.37 0.41 8.06
N TYR A 4 0.63 1.69 7.83
CA TYR A 4 -0.36 2.64 7.32
C TYR A 4 -1.01 2.15 6.02
N LEU A 5 -0.31 1.35 5.21
CA LEU A 5 -0.86 0.66 4.03
C LEU A 5 -2.04 -0.25 4.38
N LYS A 6 -1.93 -1.03 5.45
CA LYS A 6 -2.98 -1.95 5.90
C LYS A 6 -4.21 -1.21 6.40
N GLU A 7 -4.02 -0.14 7.16
CA GLU A 7 -5.12 0.74 7.60
C GLU A 7 -5.81 1.40 6.41
N PHE A 8 -5.02 1.94 5.49
CA PHE A 8 -5.52 2.60 4.30
C PHE A 8 -6.33 1.65 3.42
N ARG A 9 -5.83 0.44 3.15
CA ARG A 9 -6.56 -0.58 2.40
C ARG A 9 -7.87 -0.95 3.08
N LYS A 10 -7.85 -1.20 4.39
CA LYS A 10 -9.07 -1.52 5.15
C LYS A 10 -10.08 -0.38 5.08
N LYS A 11 -9.65 0.89 5.14
CA LYS A 11 -10.52 2.07 4.95
C LYS A 11 -11.18 2.09 3.57
N LYS A 12 -10.53 1.55 2.54
CA LYS A 12 -11.11 1.39 1.20
C LYS A 12 -11.99 0.14 1.05
N GLY A 13 -12.10 -0.70 2.08
CA GLY A 13 -12.90 -1.93 2.03
C GLY A 13 -12.30 -3.04 1.17
N LEU A 14 -11.01 -2.97 0.85
CA LEU A 14 -10.35 -3.87 -0.09
C LEU A 14 -9.63 -5.03 0.62
N LYS A 15 -9.62 -6.20 -0.02
CA LYS A 15 -8.74 -7.33 0.30
C LYS A 15 -7.32 -7.05 -0.19
N GLN A 16 -6.34 -7.73 0.40
CA GLN A 16 -4.93 -7.59 0.03
C GLN A 16 -4.68 -7.87 -1.46
N GLN A 17 -5.33 -8.90 -2.00
CA GLN A 17 -5.26 -9.25 -3.42
C GLN A 17 -5.83 -8.14 -4.31
N GLU A 18 -7.02 -7.62 -3.98
CA GLU A 18 -7.65 -6.54 -4.74
C GLU A 18 -6.78 -5.28 -4.75
N MET A 19 -6.14 -4.94 -3.62
CA MET A 19 -5.21 -3.81 -3.59
C MET A 19 -3.94 -4.09 -4.43
N ALA A 20 -3.40 -5.31 -4.40
CA ALA A 20 -2.27 -5.69 -5.23
C ALA A 20 -2.59 -5.55 -6.73
N ASP A 21 -3.78 -6.02 -7.14
CA ASP A 21 -4.28 -5.91 -8.51
C ASP A 21 -4.46 -4.44 -8.92
N VAL A 22 -5.03 -3.62 -8.03
CA VAL A 22 -5.19 -2.18 -8.26
C VAL A 22 -3.84 -1.49 -8.42
N LEU A 23 -2.82 -1.87 -7.65
CA LEU A 23 -1.48 -1.30 -7.71
C LEU A 23 -0.58 -1.96 -8.78
N GLN A 24 -1.10 -2.97 -9.49
CA GLN A 24 -0.40 -3.74 -10.50
C GLN A 24 0.93 -4.33 -9.97
N ILE A 25 0.87 -4.92 -8.78
CA ILE A 25 1.98 -5.65 -8.17
C ILE A 25 1.52 -7.04 -7.76
N SER A 26 2.46 -7.95 -7.49
CA SER A 26 2.09 -9.28 -6.99
C SER A 26 1.50 -9.20 -5.59
N TYR A 27 0.54 -10.09 -5.31
CA TYR A 27 -0.05 -10.26 -3.99
C TYR A 27 1.03 -10.43 -2.90
N SER A 28 2.03 -11.28 -3.15
CA SER A 28 3.11 -11.54 -2.20
C SER A 28 3.95 -10.29 -1.92
N HIS A 29 4.19 -9.45 -2.93
CA HIS A 29 4.88 -8.18 -2.74
C HIS A 29 4.04 -7.23 -1.88
N TYR A 30 2.74 -7.11 -2.14
CA TYR A 30 1.84 -6.30 -1.33
C TYR A 30 1.77 -6.76 0.14
N VAL A 31 1.70 -8.06 0.38
CA VAL A 31 1.71 -8.62 1.74
C VAL A 31 3.03 -8.31 2.46
N LYS A 32 4.17 -8.37 1.77
CA LYS A 32 5.47 -7.99 2.35
C LYS A 32 5.52 -6.51 2.74
N LEU A 33 4.99 -5.64 1.88
CA LEU A 33 4.88 -4.21 2.14
C LEU A 33 3.99 -3.91 3.36
N GLU A 34 2.85 -4.61 3.50
CA GLU A 34 1.97 -4.41 4.66
C GLU A 34 2.56 -4.88 5.99
N ASN A 35 3.51 -5.81 5.94
CA ASN A 35 4.14 -6.38 7.13
C ASN A 35 5.55 -5.80 7.37
N ASP A 36 5.89 -4.69 6.70
CA ASP A 36 7.16 -3.98 6.86
C ASP A 36 8.41 -4.82 6.50
N PHE A 37 8.24 -5.94 5.77
CA PHE A 37 9.35 -6.77 5.30
C PHE A 37 10.13 -6.11 4.16
N VAL A 38 9.47 -5.22 3.41
CA VAL A 38 10.03 -4.52 2.26
C VAL A 38 9.53 -3.08 2.30
N ASN A 39 10.41 -2.12 1.99
CA ASN A 39 10.02 -0.73 1.85
C ASN A 39 9.37 -0.47 0.48
N PRO A 40 8.29 0.31 0.41
CA PRO A 40 7.69 0.69 -0.88
C PRO A 40 8.68 1.50 -1.71
N SER A 41 8.82 1.12 -2.99
CA SER A 41 9.62 1.90 -3.94
C SER A 41 8.95 3.24 -4.26
N PHE A 42 9.73 4.22 -4.70
CA PHE A 42 9.21 5.52 -5.12
C PHE A 42 8.12 5.39 -6.20
N GLU A 43 8.30 4.46 -7.15
CA GLU A 43 7.31 4.20 -8.21
C GLU A 43 5.98 3.67 -7.64
N LEU A 44 6.03 2.77 -6.66
CA LEU A 44 4.82 2.27 -6.00
C LEU A 44 4.09 3.40 -5.25
N LEU A 45 4.83 4.24 -4.53
CA LEU A 45 4.25 5.39 -3.84
C LEU A 45 3.58 6.37 -4.81
N LYS A 46 4.22 6.62 -5.95
CA LYS A 46 3.66 7.43 -7.03
C LYS A 46 2.35 6.84 -7.56
N ARG A 47 2.33 5.54 -7.89
CA ARG A 47 1.11 4.84 -8.35
C ARG A 47 -0.01 4.88 -7.32
N ILE A 48 0.31 4.67 -6.04
CA ILE A 48 -0.68 4.78 -4.96
C ILE A 48 -1.25 6.20 -4.92
N LYS A 49 -0.41 7.24 -5.01
CA LYS A 49 -0.84 8.64 -4.96
C LYS A 49 -1.65 9.06 -6.18
N GLU A 50 -1.33 8.53 -7.36
CA GLU A 50 -2.09 8.72 -8.60
C GLU A 50 -3.49 8.11 -8.50
N LYS A 51 -3.62 6.89 -7.96
CA LYS A 51 -4.92 6.25 -7.75
C LYS A 51 -5.70 6.82 -6.57
N TYR A 52 -5.00 7.23 -5.52
CA TYR A 52 -5.57 7.65 -4.26
C TYR A 52 -4.97 8.99 -3.82
N LYS A 53 -5.62 10.08 -4.22
CA LYS A 53 -5.20 11.45 -3.86
C LYS A 53 -5.16 11.66 -2.34
N ASP A 54 -5.99 10.96 -1.58
CA ASP A 54 -6.07 11.00 -0.11
C ASP A 54 -4.99 10.18 0.61
N PHE A 55 -4.14 9.45 -0.13
CA PHE A 55 -3.04 8.69 0.47
C PHE A 55 -1.92 9.62 0.99
N ASN A 56 -1.49 9.43 2.23
CA ASN A 56 -0.47 10.26 2.88
C ASN A 56 0.86 9.51 3.01
N VAL A 57 1.78 9.76 2.09
CA VAL A 57 3.11 9.12 2.05
C VAL A 57 3.92 9.39 3.32
N ASN A 58 3.79 10.56 3.94
CA ASN A 58 4.52 10.90 5.17
C ASN A 58 4.13 10.02 6.37
N ARG A 59 2.95 9.38 6.35
CA ARG A 59 2.53 8.45 7.39
C ARG A 59 3.17 7.06 7.28
N LEU A 60 3.86 6.77 6.17
CA LEU A 60 4.61 5.51 6.02
C LEU A 60 5.95 5.54 6.73
N PHE A 61 6.52 6.72 6.95
CA PHE A 61 7.87 6.90 7.50
C PHE A 61 7.86 7.46 8.94
N LYS A 62 6.72 7.37 9.62
CA LYS A 62 6.51 7.89 10.97
C LYS A 62 6.44 6.77 12.01
#